data_AF-A0A358J2E9-F1
#
_entry.id   AF-A0A358J2E9-F1
#
_cell.length_a   1.000
_cell.length_b   1.000
_cell.length_c   1.000
_cell.angle_alpha   90.00
_cell.angle_beta   90.00
_cell.angle_gamma   90.00
#
_symmetry.space_group_name_H-M   'P 1'
#
loop_
_entity.id
_entity.type
_entity.pdbx_description
1 polymer ?
#
loop_
_entity_poly.entity_id
_entity_poly.type
_entity_poly.pdbx_seq_one_letter_code
_entity_poly.pdbx_strand_id
1 'polypeptide(L)'
;MPDHKAFREAVRRAGKGAIENRIVTLGVKPTEPSEAYGYIHPAQPGLAPVRQFVEKPDSQTARRYIDSGYLWNSGNFILNAKVLLSELAHHAPEVGAAARAAVEEAGHGSVVTLGPSFRSAPKISIDYALMEKTLLSWVLPVDFRWSDLGAWDAVAATGEGEIGGHIFEDAEGCMARAPDGMIIAALGVRNLAIVAEKDAVLVCDLSHTQEVKKVVERIKRSSPQHADFGDSCPEDLASGARRLRAWLRLRALPLWSSAGLRDDGAFAELLSLEGRRVPAERRARVQARQIYVFAQAGLLGWEGPWRRNVRAGLDYLNQNFLRPDGMMRTLISDDGAAVVDEARLYDQAFLILALATAAKAGVDMPEREAMALQVRQRLVNKALSNGAIVETGEHPYQSNAHMHLLEAALAWCEISSDLGWRQLAEKVAQLAISVFMDPVSGRLREFFNAQWSPAAGEEGRLVEPGHQFEWAWLLARVHRLTGQRV
;
A
#
# COMPACT_ATOMS: atom_id res chain seq x y z
N MET A 1 -6.40 -4.10 -13.04
CA MET A 1 -6.86 -3.08 -14.02
C MET A 1 -5.72 -2.10 -14.28
N PRO A 2 -5.05 -2.18 -15.44
CA PRO A 2 -3.78 -1.51 -15.66
C PRO A 2 -3.88 0.00 -15.97
N ASP A 3 -5.04 0.51 -16.42
CA ASP A 3 -5.28 1.95 -16.58
C ASP A 3 -6.19 2.53 -15.49
N HIS A 4 -5.56 2.95 -14.40
CA HIS A 4 -6.21 3.54 -13.23
C HIS A 4 -6.82 4.93 -13.53
N LYS A 5 -6.35 5.68 -14.54
CA LYS A 5 -6.93 6.98 -14.90
C LYS A 5 -8.25 6.80 -15.66
N ALA A 6 -8.25 5.95 -16.68
CA ALA A 6 -9.44 5.65 -17.46
C ALA A 6 -10.55 5.03 -16.60
N PHE A 7 -10.20 4.12 -15.70
CA PHE A 7 -11.17 3.54 -14.76
C PHE A 7 -11.80 4.60 -13.84
N ARG A 8 -10.99 5.48 -13.22
CA ARG A 8 -11.51 6.55 -12.35
C ARG A 8 -12.48 7.46 -13.10
N GLU A 9 -12.19 7.78 -14.35
CA GLU A 9 -13.09 8.60 -15.17
C GLU A 9 -14.40 7.85 -15.52
N ALA A 10 -14.32 6.56 -15.84
CA ALA A 10 -15.50 5.73 -16.06
C ALA A 10 -16.38 5.66 -14.81
N VAL A 11 -15.80 5.47 -13.62
CA VAL A 11 -16.51 5.46 -12.34
C VAL A 11 -17.18 6.81 -12.05
N ARG A 12 -16.50 7.94 -12.31
CA ARG A 12 -17.11 9.28 -12.17
C ARG A 12 -18.30 9.49 -13.09
N ARG A 13 -18.19 9.05 -14.35
CA ARG A 13 -19.29 9.11 -15.33
C ARG A 13 -20.46 8.21 -14.94
N ALA A 14 -20.19 6.97 -14.54
CA ALA A 14 -21.20 6.05 -14.02
C ALA A 14 -21.87 6.60 -12.75
N GLY A 15 -21.10 7.25 -11.88
CA GLY A 15 -21.58 7.90 -10.66
C GLY A 15 -22.65 8.97 -10.92
N LYS A 16 -22.56 9.72 -12.02
CA LYS A 16 -23.62 10.65 -12.43
C LYS A 16 -24.95 9.94 -12.67
N GLY A 17 -24.92 8.76 -13.30
CA GLY A 17 -26.12 7.93 -13.47
C GLY A 17 -26.65 7.36 -12.16
N ALA A 18 -25.77 6.95 -11.24
CA ALA A 18 -26.17 6.43 -9.93
C ALA A 18 -26.85 7.49 -9.04
N ILE A 19 -26.45 8.77 -9.17
CA ILE A 19 -27.12 9.89 -8.50
C ILE A 19 -28.58 10.04 -8.98
N GLU A 20 -28.85 9.67 -10.24
CA GLU A 20 -30.19 9.66 -10.84
C GLU A 20 -30.94 8.33 -10.58
N ASN A 21 -30.60 7.63 -9.50
CA ASN A 21 -31.20 6.36 -9.06
C ASN A 21 -31.08 5.18 -10.06
N ARG A 22 -30.06 5.20 -10.92
CA ARG A 22 -29.76 4.08 -11.84
C ARG A 22 -28.78 3.09 -11.23
N ILE A 23 -28.81 1.84 -11.68
CA ILE A 23 -27.77 0.84 -11.41
C ILE A 23 -26.88 0.77 -12.64
N VAL A 24 -25.71 1.38 -12.59
CA VAL A 24 -24.80 1.46 -13.74
C VAL A 24 -23.73 0.38 -13.66
N THR A 25 -23.66 -0.50 -14.66
CA THR A 25 -22.55 -1.43 -14.86
C THR A 25 -21.58 -0.93 -15.93
N LEU A 26 -20.34 -1.43 -15.91
CA LEU A 26 -19.35 -1.15 -16.96
C LEU A 26 -19.34 -2.31 -17.96
N GLY A 27 -19.58 -1.98 -19.23
CA GLY A 27 -19.61 -2.95 -20.32
C GLY A 27 -18.29 -2.94 -21.08
N VAL A 28 -17.57 -4.06 -21.08
CA VAL A 28 -16.30 -4.21 -21.79
C VAL A 28 -16.55 -4.76 -23.19
N LYS A 29 -15.87 -4.25 -24.21
CA LYS A 29 -15.98 -4.80 -25.56
C LYS A 29 -15.43 -6.24 -25.59
N PRO A 30 -16.23 -7.25 -25.99
CA PRO A 30 -15.76 -8.62 -26.09
C PRO A 30 -14.68 -8.76 -27.16
N THR A 31 -13.66 -9.56 -26.89
CA THR A 31 -12.66 -9.97 -27.89
C THR A 31 -12.91 -11.37 -28.42
N GLU A 32 -13.64 -12.21 -27.68
CA GLU A 32 -13.95 -13.59 -28.02
C GLU A 32 -15.24 -14.06 -27.32
N PRO A 33 -15.91 -15.13 -27.80
CA PRO A 33 -17.02 -15.71 -27.06
C PRO A 33 -16.52 -16.45 -25.82
N SER A 34 -17.10 -16.12 -24.68
CA SER A 34 -16.84 -16.73 -23.37
C SER A 34 -18.13 -17.14 -22.69
N GLU A 35 -18.19 -18.38 -22.20
CA GLU A 35 -19.27 -18.91 -21.35
C GLU A 35 -19.09 -18.52 -19.87
N ALA A 36 -17.94 -17.95 -19.52
CA ALA A 36 -17.60 -17.55 -18.16
C ALA A 36 -18.14 -16.15 -17.80
N TYR A 37 -18.54 -15.34 -18.79
CA TYR A 37 -18.93 -13.94 -18.60
C TYR A 37 -20.42 -13.70 -18.87
N GLY A 38 -20.97 -12.69 -18.19
CA GLY A 38 -22.25 -12.10 -18.54
C GLY A 38 -22.17 -11.18 -19.76
N TYR A 39 -23.26 -11.02 -20.48
CA TYR A 39 -23.39 -10.17 -21.67
C TYR A 39 -24.51 -9.15 -21.47
N ILE A 40 -24.26 -7.93 -21.93
CA ILE A 40 -25.12 -6.77 -21.75
C ILE A 40 -25.41 -6.15 -23.11
N HIS A 41 -26.69 -6.03 -23.47
CA HIS A 41 -27.12 -5.34 -24.68
C HIS A 41 -27.45 -3.88 -24.36
N PRO A 42 -26.64 -2.91 -24.81
CA PRO A 42 -26.96 -1.49 -24.61
C PRO A 42 -28.13 -1.06 -25.50
N ALA A 43 -29.00 -0.20 -24.98
CA ALA A 43 -30.10 0.35 -25.78
C ALA A 43 -29.63 1.30 -26.89
N GLN A 44 -28.48 1.95 -26.68
CA GLN A 44 -27.85 2.91 -27.58
C GLN A 44 -26.37 3.09 -27.19
N PRO A 45 -25.53 3.69 -28.06
CA PRO A 45 -24.14 4.02 -27.71
C PRO A 45 -24.02 4.96 -26.50
N GLY A 46 -22.93 4.84 -25.76
CA GLY A 46 -22.67 5.63 -24.55
C GLY A 46 -23.38 5.10 -23.32
N LEU A 47 -23.58 5.94 -22.30
CA LEU A 47 -24.31 5.57 -21.09
C LEU A 47 -25.80 5.38 -21.44
N ALA A 48 -26.30 4.15 -21.34
CA ALA A 48 -27.62 3.79 -21.84
C ALA A 48 -28.33 2.77 -20.95
N PRO A 49 -29.68 2.69 -21.01
CA PRO A 49 -30.42 1.58 -20.43
C PRO A 49 -29.95 0.24 -21.00
N VAL A 50 -30.01 -0.81 -20.17
CA VAL A 50 -29.76 -2.19 -20.61
C VAL A 50 -31.05 -2.74 -21.22
N ARG A 51 -30.99 -3.17 -22.49
CA ARG A 51 -32.11 -3.87 -23.15
C ARG A 51 -32.23 -5.31 -22.66
N GLN A 52 -31.08 -5.96 -22.45
CA GLN A 52 -31.00 -7.33 -22.01
C GLN A 52 -29.70 -7.55 -21.26
N PHE A 53 -29.79 -8.22 -20.13
CA PHE A 53 -28.68 -8.71 -19.34
C PHE A 53 -28.78 -10.25 -19.32
N VAL A 54 -27.69 -10.94 -19.63
CA VAL A 54 -27.67 -12.41 -19.67
C VAL A 54 -26.40 -12.91 -19.02
N GLU A 55 -26.52 -13.69 -17.95
CA GLU A 55 -25.36 -14.29 -17.28
C GLU A 55 -24.99 -15.63 -17.93
N LYS A 56 -23.72 -15.78 -18.34
CA LYS A 56 -23.10 -17.05 -18.76
C LYS A 56 -23.87 -17.86 -19.82
N PRO A 57 -24.06 -17.30 -21.04
CA PRO A 57 -24.67 -18.03 -22.14
C PRO A 57 -23.75 -19.15 -22.67
N ASP A 58 -24.32 -20.10 -23.42
CA ASP A 58 -23.54 -21.10 -24.16
C ASP A 58 -22.69 -20.45 -25.27
N SER A 59 -21.62 -21.13 -25.71
CA SER A 59 -20.65 -20.58 -26.67
C SER A 59 -21.27 -20.14 -28.01
N GLN A 60 -22.31 -20.83 -28.49
CA GLN A 60 -22.99 -20.46 -29.74
C GLN A 60 -23.77 -19.15 -29.56
N THR A 61 -24.47 -19.02 -28.43
CA THR A 61 -25.20 -17.81 -28.07
C THR A 61 -24.26 -16.64 -27.80
N ALA A 62 -23.15 -16.85 -27.08
CA ALA A 62 -22.11 -15.86 -26.84
C ALA A 62 -21.58 -15.25 -28.14
N ARG A 63 -21.32 -16.10 -29.15
CA ARG A 63 -20.87 -15.63 -30.47
C ARG A 63 -21.89 -14.70 -31.14
N ARG A 64 -23.17 -15.08 -31.11
CA ARG A 64 -24.26 -14.23 -31.65
C ARG A 64 -24.39 -12.91 -30.91
N TYR A 65 -24.15 -12.89 -29.60
CA TYR A 65 -24.17 -11.66 -28.80
C TYR A 65 -23.07 -10.70 -29.20
N ILE A 66 -21.86 -11.20 -29.46
CA ILE A 66 -20.76 -10.36 -29.97
C ILE A 66 -21.14 -9.75 -31.32
N ASP A 67 -21.65 -10.57 -32.24
CA ASP A 67 -22.11 -10.11 -33.56
C ASP A 67 -23.24 -9.07 -33.46
N SER A 68 -24.02 -9.11 -32.38
CA SER A 68 -25.14 -8.20 -32.11
C SER A 68 -24.76 -6.98 -31.26
N GLY A 69 -23.47 -6.77 -30.98
CA GLY A 69 -22.97 -5.58 -30.26
C GLY A 69 -23.15 -5.63 -28.74
N TYR A 70 -23.26 -6.82 -28.14
CA TYR A 70 -23.27 -6.97 -26.69
C TYR A 70 -21.89 -6.68 -26.10
N LEU A 71 -21.89 -6.31 -24.83
CA LEU A 71 -20.71 -6.04 -24.03
C LEU A 71 -20.56 -7.10 -22.95
N TRP A 72 -19.34 -7.45 -22.55
CA TRP A 72 -19.11 -8.24 -21.36
C TRP A 72 -19.47 -7.44 -20.10
N ASN A 73 -20.12 -8.10 -19.14
CA ASN A 73 -20.32 -7.58 -17.80
C ASN A 73 -18.98 -7.60 -17.04
N SER A 74 -18.48 -6.43 -16.65
CA SER A 74 -17.21 -6.34 -15.93
C SER A 74 -17.32 -6.75 -14.44
N GLY A 75 -18.53 -7.02 -13.93
CA GLY A 75 -18.80 -7.25 -12.51
C GLY A 75 -18.73 -5.99 -11.63
N ASN A 76 -18.72 -4.79 -12.23
CA ASN A 76 -18.69 -3.52 -11.49
C ASN A 76 -20.10 -2.93 -11.45
N PHE A 77 -20.60 -2.60 -10.26
CA PHE A 77 -21.92 -1.97 -10.09
C PHE A 77 -21.78 -0.64 -9.35
N ILE A 78 -22.16 0.44 -10.01
CA ILE A 78 -22.16 1.80 -9.46
C ILE A 78 -23.61 2.21 -9.24
N LEU A 79 -24.01 2.31 -7.98
CA LEU A 79 -25.40 2.50 -7.58
C LEU A 79 -25.50 3.24 -6.24
N ASN A 80 -26.70 3.72 -5.92
CA ASN A 80 -27.04 4.25 -4.62
C ASN A 80 -27.45 3.10 -3.67
N ALA A 81 -26.90 3.05 -2.45
CA ALA A 81 -27.24 2.02 -1.47
C ALA A 81 -28.75 1.92 -1.18
N LYS A 82 -29.48 3.05 -1.16
CA LYS A 82 -30.95 3.06 -0.98
C LYS A 82 -31.67 2.37 -2.14
N VAL A 83 -31.20 2.59 -3.36
CA VAL A 83 -31.76 1.95 -4.57
C VAL A 83 -31.51 0.45 -4.52
N LEU A 84 -30.28 0.01 -4.21
CA LEU A 84 -29.98 -1.42 -4.07
C LEU A 84 -30.86 -2.09 -3.00
N LEU A 85 -31.01 -1.48 -1.83
CA LEU A 85 -31.86 -2.04 -0.77
C LEU A 85 -33.33 -2.11 -1.18
N SER A 86 -33.84 -1.11 -1.92
CA SER A 86 -35.20 -1.10 -2.45
C SER A 86 -35.41 -2.21 -3.48
N GLU A 87 -34.49 -2.36 -4.43
CA GLU A 87 -34.58 -3.37 -5.48
C GLU A 87 -34.40 -4.78 -4.92
N LEU A 88 -33.50 -4.99 -3.95
CA LEU A 88 -33.35 -6.27 -3.25
C LEU A 88 -34.62 -6.64 -2.48
N ALA A 89 -35.31 -5.68 -1.86
CA ALA A 89 -36.58 -5.96 -1.20
C ALA A 89 -37.65 -6.48 -2.17
N HIS A 90 -37.57 -6.11 -3.46
CA HIS A 90 -38.50 -6.58 -4.48
C HIS A 90 -38.05 -7.91 -5.12
N HIS A 91 -36.77 -8.04 -5.47
CA HIS A 91 -36.27 -9.14 -6.30
C HIS A 91 -35.58 -10.27 -5.52
N ALA A 92 -35.09 -10.00 -4.31
CA ALA A 92 -34.38 -10.95 -3.45
C ALA A 92 -34.54 -10.62 -1.95
N PRO A 93 -35.78 -10.56 -1.42
CA PRO A 93 -36.07 -10.07 -0.07
C PRO A 93 -35.35 -10.87 1.03
N GLU A 94 -35.16 -12.17 0.83
CA GLU A 94 -34.46 -13.06 1.77
C GLU A 94 -32.98 -12.67 1.96
N VAL A 95 -32.30 -12.23 0.89
CA VAL A 95 -30.91 -11.74 0.96
C VAL A 95 -30.85 -10.48 1.81
N GLY A 96 -31.77 -9.54 1.56
CA GLY A 96 -31.84 -8.29 2.31
C GLY A 96 -32.19 -8.50 3.79
N ALA A 97 -33.10 -9.43 4.10
CA ALA A 97 -33.49 -9.77 5.46
C ALA A 97 -32.33 -10.40 6.25
N ALA A 98 -31.65 -11.40 5.67
CA ALA A 98 -30.52 -12.06 6.30
C ALA A 98 -29.35 -11.09 6.54
N ALA A 99 -29.03 -10.23 5.57
CA ALA A 99 -28.00 -9.22 5.72
C ALA A 99 -28.33 -8.19 6.81
N ARG A 100 -29.59 -7.75 6.90
CA ARG A 100 -30.03 -6.80 7.93
C ARG A 100 -29.92 -7.40 9.33
N ALA A 101 -30.47 -8.59 9.53
CA ALA A 101 -30.39 -9.30 10.82
C ALA A 101 -28.92 -9.51 11.23
N ALA A 102 -28.06 -9.89 10.29
CA ALA A 102 -26.64 -10.08 10.57
C ALA A 102 -25.92 -8.80 10.98
N VAL A 103 -26.30 -7.64 10.42
CA VAL A 103 -25.74 -6.34 10.82
C VAL A 103 -26.27 -5.91 12.19
N GLU A 104 -27.54 -6.15 12.49
CA GLU A 104 -28.14 -5.85 13.80
C GLU A 104 -27.56 -6.71 14.92
N GLU A 105 -27.24 -7.98 14.63
CA GLU A 105 -26.53 -8.90 15.53
C GLU A 105 -25.05 -8.53 15.72
N ALA A 106 -24.49 -7.72 14.82
CA ALA A 106 -23.09 -7.40 14.84
C ALA A 106 -22.79 -6.28 15.85
N GLY A 107 -21.67 -6.42 16.57
CA GLY A 107 -21.22 -5.40 17.52
C GLY A 107 -20.78 -4.10 16.84
N HIS A 108 -20.53 -3.05 17.65
CA HIS A 108 -19.98 -1.79 17.16
C HIS A 108 -18.44 -1.81 17.17
N GLY A 109 -17.83 -1.38 16.06
CA GLY A 109 -16.37 -1.30 15.92
C GLY A 109 -15.95 -0.73 14.57
N SER A 110 -14.64 -0.48 14.40
CA SER A 110 -14.05 -0.11 13.11
C SER A 110 -14.03 -1.28 12.11
N VAL A 111 -14.05 -2.50 12.63
CA VAL A 111 -14.25 -3.75 11.89
C VAL A 111 -15.33 -4.53 12.61
N VAL A 112 -16.30 -5.01 11.85
CA VAL A 112 -17.49 -5.66 12.38
C VAL A 112 -17.65 -7.01 11.69
N THR A 113 -17.70 -8.08 12.48
CA THR A 113 -18.03 -9.41 11.98
C THR A 113 -19.55 -9.54 11.92
N LEU A 114 -20.09 -9.86 10.74
CA LEU A 114 -21.53 -10.09 10.56
C LEU A 114 -22.01 -11.24 11.47
N GLY A 115 -23.18 -11.06 12.06
CA GLY A 115 -23.81 -12.06 12.92
C GLY A 115 -24.17 -13.36 12.20
N PRO A 116 -24.43 -14.43 12.97
CA PRO A 116 -24.72 -15.76 12.43
C PRO A 116 -25.90 -15.80 11.46
N SER A 117 -26.86 -14.87 11.54
CA SER A 117 -27.98 -14.77 10.60
C SER A 117 -27.54 -14.61 9.15
N PHE A 118 -26.33 -14.11 8.88
CA PHE A 118 -25.82 -14.04 7.51
C PHE A 118 -25.77 -15.40 6.81
N ARG A 119 -25.60 -16.51 7.56
CA ARG A 119 -25.56 -17.88 7.00
C ARG A 119 -26.88 -18.31 6.36
N SER A 120 -27.98 -17.67 6.70
CA SER A 120 -29.30 -17.90 6.09
C SER A 120 -29.48 -17.20 4.74
N ALA A 121 -28.58 -16.28 4.37
CA ALA A 121 -28.68 -15.59 3.10
C ALA A 121 -28.59 -16.59 1.93
N PRO A 122 -29.52 -16.52 0.95
CA PRO A 122 -29.46 -17.34 -0.24
C PRO A 122 -28.13 -17.17 -0.98
N LYS A 123 -27.51 -18.28 -1.39
CA LYS A 123 -26.28 -18.28 -2.20
C LYS A 123 -26.61 -18.02 -3.67
N ILE A 124 -26.95 -16.78 -3.99
CA ILE A 124 -27.30 -16.32 -5.34
C ILE A 124 -26.41 -15.12 -5.73
N SER A 125 -25.97 -15.06 -7.00
CA SER A 125 -25.23 -13.89 -7.48
C SER A 125 -26.16 -12.69 -7.65
N ILE A 126 -25.59 -11.48 -7.60
CA ILE A 126 -26.34 -10.25 -7.86
C ILE A 126 -26.89 -10.21 -9.30
N ASP A 127 -26.22 -10.86 -10.24
CA ASP A 127 -26.65 -10.95 -11.64
C ASP A 127 -28.04 -11.60 -11.76
N TYR A 128 -28.21 -12.79 -11.16
CA TYR A 128 -29.49 -13.50 -11.12
C TYR A 128 -30.48 -12.91 -10.09
N ALA A 129 -29.97 -12.44 -8.95
CA ALA A 129 -30.83 -11.92 -7.89
C ALA A 129 -31.51 -10.61 -8.32
N LEU A 130 -30.80 -9.78 -9.09
CA LEU A 130 -31.18 -8.40 -9.37
C LEU A 130 -31.01 -8.00 -10.83
N MET A 131 -29.82 -8.15 -11.43
CA MET A 131 -29.50 -7.49 -12.71
C MET A 131 -30.34 -7.98 -13.89
N GLU A 132 -30.67 -9.27 -13.95
CA GLU A 132 -31.56 -9.82 -14.99
C GLU A 132 -33.03 -9.39 -14.83
N LYS A 133 -33.41 -8.83 -13.68
CA LYS A 133 -34.80 -8.54 -13.30
C LYS A 133 -35.10 -7.04 -13.21
N THR A 134 -34.11 -6.22 -12.85
CA THR A 134 -34.30 -4.79 -12.61
C THR A 134 -34.46 -3.99 -13.91
N LEU A 135 -35.39 -3.03 -13.88
CA LEU A 135 -35.57 -2.03 -14.94
C LEU A 135 -34.68 -0.79 -14.77
N LEU A 136 -33.93 -0.70 -13.67
CA LEU A 136 -33.03 0.41 -13.37
C LEU A 136 -31.61 0.20 -13.92
N SER A 137 -31.37 -0.89 -14.63
CA SER A 137 -30.07 -1.28 -15.16
C SER A 137 -29.64 -0.40 -16.34
N TRP A 138 -28.43 0.14 -16.24
CA TRP A 138 -27.77 0.95 -17.25
C TRP A 138 -26.35 0.42 -17.46
N VAL A 139 -25.80 0.63 -18.66
CA VAL A 139 -24.44 0.22 -19.01
C VAL A 139 -23.66 1.40 -19.55
N LEU A 140 -22.43 1.53 -19.10
CA LEU A 140 -21.43 2.42 -19.67
C LEU A 140 -20.39 1.57 -20.43
N PRO A 141 -20.33 1.66 -21.77
CA PRO A 141 -19.25 1.03 -22.53
C PRO A 141 -17.89 1.62 -22.16
N VAL A 142 -16.89 0.75 -21.95
CA VAL A 142 -15.52 1.12 -21.59
C VAL A 142 -14.51 0.41 -22.52
N ASP A 143 -13.35 1.05 -22.72
CA ASP A 143 -12.31 0.62 -23.68
C ASP A 143 -10.92 0.47 -23.04
N PHE A 144 -10.85 0.27 -21.73
CA PHE A 144 -9.60 -0.06 -21.05
C PHE A 144 -9.43 -1.58 -20.95
N ARG A 145 -8.18 -2.05 -20.87
CA ARG A 145 -7.89 -3.46 -20.61
C ARG A 145 -8.54 -3.89 -19.29
N TRP A 146 -9.39 -4.90 -19.36
CA TRP A 146 -10.07 -5.50 -18.23
C TRP A 146 -9.77 -6.99 -18.21
N SER A 147 -9.63 -7.54 -17.01
CA SER A 147 -9.41 -8.96 -16.78
C SER A 147 -10.11 -9.32 -15.49
N ASP A 148 -10.89 -10.40 -15.51
CA ASP A 148 -11.46 -10.96 -14.30
C ASP A 148 -10.35 -11.68 -13.51
N LEU A 149 -9.92 -11.11 -12.39
CA LEU A 149 -8.91 -11.70 -11.52
C LEU A 149 -9.40 -12.98 -10.82
N GLY A 150 -10.65 -13.39 -11.03
CA GLY A 150 -11.20 -14.66 -10.55
C GLY A 150 -10.84 -15.88 -11.42
N ALA A 151 -10.25 -15.69 -12.60
CA ALA A 151 -9.90 -16.77 -13.53
C ALA A 151 -8.37 -16.99 -13.56
N TRP A 152 -7.92 -18.24 -13.41
CA TRP A 152 -6.48 -18.57 -13.25
C TRP A 152 -5.66 -18.33 -14.53
N ASP A 153 -6.30 -18.43 -15.69
CA ASP A 153 -5.79 -18.02 -17.00
C ASP A 153 -5.44 -16.53 -17.05
N ALA A 154 -6.24 -15.66 -16.43
CA ALA A 154 -5.95 -14.24 -16.30
C ALA A 154 -4.71 -13.97 -15.41
N VAL A 155 -4.53 -14.74 -14.34
CA VAL A 155 -3.35 -14.62 -13.44
C VAL A 155 -2.08 -15.16 -14.11
N ALA A 156 -2.20 -16.21 -14.93
CA ALA A 156 -1.08 -16.70 -15.73
C ALA A 156 -0.66 -15.69 -16.83
N ALA A 157 -1.64 -15.06 -17.49
CA ALA A 157 -1.40 -14.10 -18.57
C ALA A 157 -0.75 -12.78 -18.11
N THR A 158 -0.83 -12.43 -16.83
CA THR A 158 -0.17 -11.22 -16.28
C THR A 158 1.31 -11.43 -15.99
N GLY A 159 1.81 -12.68 -16.00
CA GLY A 159 3.16 -13.01 -15.52
C GLY A 159 3.33 -12.87 -14.00
N GLU A 160 2.27 -12.51 -13.27
CA GLU A 160 2.26 -12.39 -11.80
C GLU A 160 1.92 -13.73 -11.11
N GLY A 161 1.54 -14.75 -11.87
CA GLY A 161 1.22 -16.09 -11.37
C GLY A 161 2.43 -16.91 -10.90
N GLU A 162 3.64 -16.51 -11.29
CA GLU A 162 4.90 -17.14 -10.86
C GLU A 162 5.39 -16.49 -9.56
N ILE A 163 5.12 -17.14 -8.44
CA ILE A 163 5.50 -16.66 -7.10
C ILE A 163 6.26 -17.77 -6.39
N GLY A 164 7.44 -17.47 -5.85
CA GLY A 164 8.27 -18.44 -5.12
C GLY A 164 9.25 -19.21 -6.02
N GLY A 165 10.05 -20.09 -5.40
CA GLY A 165 11.09 -20.84 -6.11
C GLY A 165 10.51 -21.90 -7.04
N HIS A 166 10.89 -21.88 -8.31
CA HIS A 166 10.53 -22.94 -9.25
C HIS A 166 11.66 -23.21 -10.26
N ILE A 167 11.70 -24.44 -10.78
CA ILE A 167 12.64 -24.90 -11.81
C ILE A 167 11.82 -25.63 -12.87
N PHE A 168 11.81 -25.07 -14.07
CA PHE A 168 11.16 -25.66 -15.23
C PHE A 168 12.20 -26.10 -16.25
N GLU A 169 12.11 -27.36 -16.67
CA GLU A 169 13.00 -27.93 -17.67
C GLU A 169 12.14 -28.68 -18.68
N ASP A 170 12.24 -28.37 -19.98
CA ASP A 170 11.29 -28.89 -20.98
C ASP A 170 9.81 -28.76 -20.56
N ALA A 171 9.45 -27.60 -19.98
CA ALA A 171 8.08 -27.30 -19.57
C ALA A 171 7.52 -26.10 -20.35
N GLU A 172 6.37 -26.28 -20.99
CA GLU A 172 5.76 -25.26 -21.87
C GLU A 172 4.40 -24.81 -21.34
N GLY A 173 4.22 -23.49 -21.16
CA GLY A 173 2.94 -22.92 -20.74
C GLY A 173 2.52 -23.32 -19.32
N CYS A 174 3.47 -23.67 -18.46
CA CYS A 174 3.20 -24.00 -17.05
C CYS A 174 3.31 -22.74 -16.16
N MET A 175 2.63 -22.79 -15.02
CA MET A 175 2.66 -21.77 -13.97
C MET A 175 2.92 -22.45 -12.63
N ALA A 176 3.82 -21.90 -11.81
CA ALA A 176 4.10 -22.40 -10.47
C ALA A 176 3.97 -21.31 -9.41
N ARG A 177 3.29 -21.65 -8.31
CA ARG A 177 3.21 -20.83 -7.11
C ARG A 177 3.65 -21.66 -5.91
N ALA A 178 4.72 -21.24 -5.25
CA ALA A 178 5.29 -21.87 -4.07
C ALA A 178 5.34 -20.88 -2.90
N PRO A 179 5.06 -21.32 -1.66
CA PRO A 179 5.31 -20.51 -0.48
C PRO A 179 6.83 -20.39 -0.24
N ASP A 180 7.22 -19.38 0.54
CA ASP A 180 8.62 -19.18 0.93
C ASP A 180 9.25 -20.45 1.52
N GLY A 181 10.42 -20.84 1.01
CA GLY A 181 11.16 -22.01 1.48
C GLY A 181 10.85 -23.31 0.74
N MET A 182 9.96 -23.30 -0.25
CA MET A 182 9.67 -24.43 -1.13
C MET A 182 10.15 -24.14 -2.56
N ILE A 183 10.62 -25.18 -3.26
CA ILE A 183 10.93 -25.14 -4.70
C ILE A 183 10.03 -26.13 -5.43
N ILE A 184 9.36 -25.68 -6.49
CA ILE A 184 8.60 -26.53 -7.42
C ILE A 184 9.48 -26.87 -8.62
N ALA A 185 9.74 -28.16 -8.87
CA ALA A 185 10.44 -28.60 -10.07
C ALA A 185 9.48 -29.32 -11.02
N ALA A 186 9.45 -28.94 -12.29
CA ALA A 186 8.63 -29.56 -13.32
C ALA A 186 9.44 -29.83 -14.59
N LEU A 187 9.39 -31.08 -15.07
CA LEU A 187 10.16 -31.56 -16.21
C LEU A 187 9.27 -32.26 -17.24
N GLY A 188 9.34 -31.86 -18.52
CA GLY A 188 8.64 -32.55 -19.61
C GLY A 188 7.12 -32.40 -19.60
N VAL A 189 6.59 -31.34 -18.98
CA VAL A 189 5.15 -31.12 -18.77
C VAL A 189 4.65 -29.89 -19.52
N ARG A 190 3.37 -29.87 -19.87
CA ARG A 190 2.78 -28.75 -20.62
C ARG A 190 1.48 -28.28 -20.00
N ASN A 191 1.24 -26.98 -20.05
CA ASN A 191 -0.03 -26.33 -19.71
C ASN A 191 -0.54 -26.59 -18.28
N LEU A 192 0.36 -26.72 -17.29
CA LEU A 192 -0.03 -27.01 -15.91
C LEU A 192 0.02 -25.77 -15.02
N ALA A 193 -0.98 -25.62 -14.14
CA ALA A 193 -0.88 -24.82 -12.93
C ALA A 193 -0.46 -25.72 -11.76
N ILE A 194 0.64 -25.37 -11.11
CA ILE A 194 1.18 -26.03 -9.91
C ILE A 194 1.15 -25.02 -8.76
N VAL A 195 0.15 -25.11 -7.90
CA VAL A 195 -0.03 -24.19 -6.77
C VAL A 195 0.19 -24.96 -5.47
N ALA A 196 1.32 -24.72 -4.83
CA ALA A 196 1.61 -25.20 -3.49
C ALA A 196 1.22 -24.12 -2.47
N GLU A 197 0.55 -24.56 -1.41
CA GLU A 197 0.31 -23.80 -0.19
C GLU A 197 0.85 -24.60 1.01
N LYS A 198 0.73 -24.08 2.23
CA LYS A 198 1.33 -24.71 3.42
C LYS A 198 0.79 -26.12 3.71
N ASP A 199 -0.45 -26.40 3.33
CA ASP A 199 -1.18 -27.59 3.72
C ASP A 199 -1.77 -28.40 2.55
N ALA A 200 -1.72 -27.88 1.32
CA ALA A 200 -2.21 -28.56 0.13
C ALA A 200 -1.45 -28.13 -1.13
N VAL A 201 -1.45 -29.01 -2.15
CA VAL A 201 -0.91 -28.73 -3.49
C VAL A 201 -1.98 -29.02 -4.52
N LEU A 202 -2.24 -28.06 -5.40
CA LEU A 202 -3.07 -28.23 -6.59
C LEU A 202 -2.18 -28.36 -7.83
N VAL A 203 -2.39 -29.42 -8.60
CA VAL A 203 -1.84 -29.57 -9.94
C VAL A 203 -3.02 -29.75 -10.89
N CYS A 204 -3.19 -28.85 -11.85
CA CYS A 204 -4.22 -29.00 -12.87
C CYS A 204 -3.76 -28.47 -14.22
N ASP A 205 -4.40 -28.94 -15.27
CA ASP A 205 -4.26 -28.33 -16.59
C ASP A 205 -4.95 -26.95 -16.58
N LEU A 206 -4.29 -25.93 -17.11
CA LEU A 206 -4.77 -24.55 -17.15
C LEU A 206 -6.10 -24.41 -17.92
N SER A 207 -6.36 -25.29 -18.89
CA SER A 207 -7.63 -25.33 -19.63
C SER A 207 -8.81 -25.85 -18.81
N HIS A 208 -8.55 -26.54 -17.69
CA HIS A 208 -9.57 -27.11 -16.80
C HIS A 208 -9.73 -26.32 -15.49
N THR A 209 -9.21 -25.09 -15.42
CA THR A 209 -9.21 -24.26 -14.20
C THR A 209 -10.60 -23.98 -13.64
N GLN A 210 -11.64 -23.92 -14.49
CA GLN A 210 -13.03 -23.79 -14.07
C GLN A 210 -13.56 -25.01 -13.28
N GLU A 211 -12.93 -26.18 -13.46
CA GLU A 211 -13.31 -27.42 -12.78
C GLU A 211 -12.68 -27.59 -11.39
N VAL A 212 -11.74 -26.72 -11.00
CA VAL A 212 -11.09 -26.74 -9.68
C VAL A 212 -12.12 -26.67 -8.55
N LYS A 213 -13.25 -25.99 -8.76
CA LYS A 213 -14.36 -25.96 -7.80
C LYS A 213 -14.87 -27.36 -7.44
N LYS A 214 -14.92 -28.29 -8.39
CA LYS A 214 -15.32 -29.69 -8.13
C LYS A 214 -14.34 -30.38 -7.19
N VAL A 215 -13.05 -30.12 -7.34
CA VAL A 215 -11.99 -30.64 -6.48
C VAL A 215 -12.11 -30.06 -5.07
N VAL A 216 -12.29 -28.74 -4.95
CA VAL A 216 -12.52 -28.07 -3.66
C VAL A 216 -13.74 -28.64 -2.93
N GLU A 217 -14.86 -28.83 -3.60
CA GLU A 217 -16.07 -29.45 -3.01
C GLU A 217 -15.87 -30.93 -2.62
N ARG A 218 -14.89 -31.61 -3.22
CA ARG A 218 -14.49 -32.96 -2.78
C ARG A 218 -13.61 -32.89 -1.54
N ILE A 219 -12.64 -31.97 -1.49
CA ILE A 219 -11.76 -31.76 -0.34
C ILE A 219 -12.59 -31.37 0.89
N LYS A 220 -13.58 -30.47 0.76
CA LYS A 220 -14.52 -30.13 1.85
C LYS A 220 -15.20 -31.35 2.49
N ARG A 221 -15.44 -32.41 1.70
CA ARG A 221 -16.08 -33.64 2.18
C ARG A 221 -15.09 -34.67 2.72
N SER A 222 -13.95 -34.85 2.05
CA SER A 222 -12.99 -35.91 2.40
C SER A 222 -11.92 -35.47 3.38
N SER A 223 -11.62 -34.17 3.44
CA SER A 223 -10.52 -33.60 4.19
C SER A 223 -10.82 -32.14 4.56
N PRO A 224 -11.89 -31.88 5.35
CA PRO A 224 -12.40 -30.54 5.64
C PRO A 224 -11.34 -29.60 6.22
N GLN A 225 -10.34 -30.12 6.94
CA GLN A 225 -9.23 -29.34 7.48
C GLN A 225 -8.38 -28.61 6.41
N HIS A 226 -8.47 -29.01 5.14
CA HIS A 226 -7.78 -28.41 4.00
C HIS A 226 -8.69 -27.55 3.11
N ALA A 227 -9.95 -27.37 3.49
CA ALA A 227 -10.92 -26.58 2.74
C ALA A 227 -11.65 -25.53 3.57
N ASP A 228 -11.66 -25.70 4.89
CA ASP A 228 -11.83 -24.58 5.79
C ASP A 228 -10.53 -23.80 5.75
N PHE A 229 -10.60 -22.53 5.35
CA PHE A 229 -9.63 -21.54 5.82
C PHE A 229 -9.84 -21.50 7.33
N GLY A 230 -9.26 -22.47 8.05
CA GLY A 230 -9.42 -22.58 9.49
C GLY A 230 -9.15 -21.20 10.05
N ASP A 231 -10.07 -20.70 10.89
CA ASP A 231 -9.97 -19.40 11.54
C ASP A 231 -8.50 -19.19 11.84
N SER A 232 -7.83 -18.33 11.06
CA SER A 232 -6.44 -18.04 11.33
C SER A 232 -6.53 -17.39 12.70
N CYS A 233 -6.25 -18.16 13.75
CA CYS A 233 -6.28 -17.66 15.11
C CYS A 233 -5.49 -16.36 15.03
N PRO A 234 -6.13 -15.19 15.22
CA PRO A 234 -5.51 -13.92 14.89
C PRO A 234 -4.16 -13.92 15.58
N GLU A 235 -3.08 -13.80 14.80
CA GLU A 235 -1.75 -13.85 15.35
C GLU A 235 -1.70 -12.81 16.47
N ASP A 236 -1.51 -13.28 17.71
CA ASP A 236 -1.48 -12.37 18.83
C ASP A 236 -0.29 -11.40 18.66
N LEU A 237 -0.38 -10.21 19.25
CA LEU A 237 0.65 -9.19 19.08
C LEU A 237 2.05 -9.67 19.48
N ALA A 238 2.17 -10.57 20.46
CA ALA A 238 3.45 -11.10 20.89
C ALA A 238 4.03 -12.08 19.86
N SER A 239 3.19 -12.93 19.27
CA SER A 239 3.54 -13.84 18.18
C SER A 239 3.96 -13.06 16.93
N GLY A 240 3.20 -12.04 16.54
CA GLY A 240 3.54 -11.16 15.42
C GLY A 240 4.84 -10.40 15.66
N ALA A 241 5.04 -9.86 16.88
CA ALA A 241 6.27 -9.19 17.24
C ALA A 241 7.49 -10.14 17.15
N ARG A 242 7.36 -11.40 17.62
CA ARG A 242 8.43 -12.41 17.48
C ARG A 242 8.74 -12.70 16.02
N ARG A 243 7.72 -12.93 15.19
CA ARG A 243 7.87 -13.23 13.76
C ARG A 243 8.53 -12.07 13.01
N LEU A 244 8.04 -10.84 13.20
CA LEU A 244 8.60 -9.65 12.56
C LEU A 244 10.04 -9.36 13.03
N ARG A 245 10.34 -9.56 14.32
CA ARG A 245 11.70 -9.44 14.84
C ARG A 245 12.64 -10.49 14.24
N ALA A 246 12.18 -11.73 14.08
CA ALA A 246 12.93 -12.79 13.43
C ALA A 246 13.18 -12.46 11.95
N TRP A 247 12.14 -12.04 11.22
CA TRP A 247 12.27 -11.60 9.83
C TRP A 247 13.28 -10.45 9.67
N LEU A 248 13.18 -9.41 10.52
CA LEU A 248 14.08 -8.26 10.49
C LEU A 248 15.54 -8.71 10.70
N ARG A 249 15.80 -9.54 11.71
CA ARG A 249 17.17 -9.95 12.10
C ARG A 249 17.79 -11.01 11.20
N LEU A 250 16.99 -11.94 10.71
CA LEU A 250 17.48 -13.11 9.98
C LEU A 250 17.37 -12.95 8.46
N ARG A 251 16.60 -11.98 7.97
CA ARG A 251 16.36 -11.78 6.53
C ARG A 251 16.70 -10.36 6.10
N ALA A 252 16.00 -9.37 6.63
CA ALA A 252 16.10 -7.99 6.13
C ALA A 252 17.48 -7.36 6.43
N LEU A 253 17.93 -7.35 7.69
CA LEU A 253 19.21 -6.76 8.07
C LEU A 253 20.42 -7.44 7.38
N PRO A 254 20.51 -8.78 7.31
CA PRO A 254 21.58 -9.45 6.56
C PRO A 254 21.58 -9.10 5.06
N LEU A 255 20.42 -9.03 4.41
CA LEU A 255 20.32 -8.67 2.98
C LEU A 255 20.84 -7.25 2.75
N TRP A 256 20.34 -6.27 3.51
CA TRP A 256 20.76 -4.88 3.35
C TRP A 256 22.21 -4.64 3.81
N SER A 257 22.72 -5.44 4.74
CA SER A 257 24.12 -5.37 5.16
C SER A 257 25.09 -5.96 4.15
N SER A 258 24.64 -6.81 3.23
CA SER A 258 25.49 -7.49 2.25
C SER A 258 25.28 -6.94 0.85
N ALA A 259 24.09 -7.14 0.28
CA ALA A 259 23.74 -6.64 -1.04
C ALA A 259 23.47 -5.12 -1.03
N GLY A 260 22.92 -4.61 0.07
CA GLY A 260 22.50 -3.20 0.19
C GLY A 260 23.61 -2.22 0.56
N LEU A 261 24.82 -2.68 0.90
CA LEU A 261 25.98 -1.84 1.21
C LEU A 261 27.09 -2.11 0.20
N ARG A 262 27.60 -1.06 -0.43
CA ARG A 262 28.74 -1.11 -1.35
C ARG A 262 30.06 -1.03 -0.57
N ASP A 263 31.14 -1.45 -1.22
CA ASP A 263 32.48 -1.47 -0.63
C ASP A 263 33.03 -0.06 -0.34
N ASP A 264 32.55 0.96 -1.06
CA ASP A 264 32.83 2.37 -0.82
C ASP A 264 32.00 2.99 0.33
N GLY A 265 31.13 2.21 0.97
CA GLY A 265 30.27 2.66 2.07
C GLY A 265 28.92 3.23 1.64
N ALA A 266 28.63 3.30 0.33
CA ALA A 266 27.33 3.74 -0.15
C ALA A 266 26.24 2.70 0.09
N PHE A 267 25.10 3.11 0.64
CA PHE A 267 23.91 2.27 0.63
C PHE A 267 23.23 2.30 -0.74
N ALA A 268 22.83 1.12 -1.22
CA ALA A 268 22.07 0.97 -2.45
C ALA A 268 20.70 1.66 -2.33
N GLU A 269 20.30 2.35 -3.38
CA GLU A 269 18.98 2.96 -3.49
C GLU A 269 17.90 1.87 -3.67
N LEU A 270 18.21 0.86 -4.50
CA LEU A 270 17.30 -0.18 -4.92
C LEU A 270 17.99 -1.54 -4.95
N LEU A 271 17.25 -2.57 -4.54
CA LEU A 271 17.56 -3.97 -4.79
C LEU A 271 16.41 -4.57 -5.63
N SER A 272 16.73 -5.43 -6.59
CA SER A 272 15.75 -6.23 -7.33
C SER A 272 15.10 -7.27 -6.42
N LEU A 273 14.04 -7.95 -6.89
CA LEU A 273 13.39 -9.02 -6.14
C LEU A 273 14.33 -10.19 -5.85
N GLU A 274 15.36 -10.38 -6.67
CA GLU A 274 16.42 -11.37 -6.49
C GLU A 274 17.53 -10.88 -5.56
N GLY A 275 17.38 -9.70 -4.95
CA GLY A 275 18.36 -9.11 -4.04
C GLY A 275 19.60 -8.55 -4.74
N ARG A 276 19.53 -8.23 -6.03
CA ARG A 276 20.66 -7.65 -6.78
C ARG A 276 20.57 -6.13 -6.79
N ARG A 277 21.73 -5.46 -6.70
CA ARG A 277 21.79 -3.99 -6.79
C ARG A 277 21.34 -3.51 -8.17
N VAL A 278 20.50 -2.48 -8.17
CA VAL A 278 20.08 -1.78 -9.39
C VAL A 278 20.74 -0.41 -9.41
N PRO A 279 21.52 -0.06 -10.46
CA PRO A 279 22.09 1.28 -10.61
C PRO A 279 20.99 2.33 -10.60
N ALA A 280 21.14 3.34 -9.74
CA ALA A 280 20.18 4.42 -9.59
C ALA A 280 20.85 5.63 -8.95
N GLU A 281 20.28 6.81 -9.19
CA GLU A 281 20.61 8.02 -8.43
C GLU A 281 20.33 7.78 -6.94
N ARG A 282 21.21 8.26 -6.07
CA ARG A 282 21.14 8.03 -4.63
C ARG A 282 20.61 9.24 -3.91
N ARG A 283 19.55 9.02 -3.14
CA ARG A 283 18.94 10.06 -2.30
C ARG A 283 19.63 10.12 -0.94
N ALA A 284 19.93 11.33 -0.50
CA ALA A 284 20.64 11.54 0.75
C ALA A 284 19.87 11.00 1.97
N ARG A 285 18.54 11.18 1.97
CA ARG A 285 17.64 10.56 2.96
C ARG A 285 17.76 9.03 3.05
N VAL A 286 18.05 8.33 1.96
CA VAL A 286 18.20 6.86 2.00
C VAL A 286 19.46 6.48 2.76
N GLN A 287 20.55 7.22 2.56
CA GLN A 287 21.78 7.01 3.30
C GLN A 287 21.57 7.26 4.81
N ALA A 288 20.97 8.39 5.15
CA ALA A 288 20.66 8.73 6.54
C ALA A 288 19.73 7.70 7.20
N ARG A 289 18.69 7.23 6.48
CA ARG A 289 17.78 6.19 6.98
C ARG A 289 18.48 4.84 7.20
N GLN A 290 19.38 4.44 6.32
CA GLN A 290 20.13 3.20 6.50
C GLN A 290 21.09 3.27 7.70
N ILE A 291 21.75 4.43 7.90
CA ILE A 291 22.54 4.70 9.11
C ILE A 291 21.66 4.55 10.36
N TYR A 292 20.50 5.19 10.36
CA TYR A 292 19.50 5.05 11.44
C TYR A 292 19.12 3.58 11.67
N VAL A 293 18.74 2.84 10.62
CA VAL A 293 18.30 1.44 10.70
C VAL A 293 19.39 0.55 11.30
N PHE A 294 20.64 0.67 10.85
CA PHE A 294 21.74 -0.14 11.38
C PHE A 294 22.12 0.26 12.81
N ALA A 295 22.12 1.55 13.14
CA ALA A 295 22.35 2.00 14.51
C ALA A 295 21.25 1.49 15.46
N GLN A 296 19.99 1.56 15.03
CA GLN A 296 18.84 1.04 15.77
C GLN A 296 18.90 -0.49 15.90
N ALA A 297 19.34 -1.20 14.86
CA ALA A 297 19.56 -2.66 14.93
C ALA A 297 20.60 -3.02 16.00
N GLY A 298 21.68 -2.24 16.10
CA GLY A 298 22.68 -2.37 17.17
C GLY A 298 22.09 -2.15 18.57
N LEU A 299 21.31 -1.09 18.75
CA LEU A 299 20.60 -0.81 20.01
C LEU A 299 19.60 -1.91 20.40
N LEU A 300 19.01 -2.57 19.40
CA LEU A 300 18.14 -3.72 19.59
C LEU A 300 18.92 -5.04 19.74
N GLY A 301 20.24 -5.02 19.81
CA GLY A 301 21.07 -6.21 20.05
C GLY A 301 21.23 -7.13 18.84
N TRP A 302 21.17 -6.61 17.62
CA TRP A 302 21.58 -7.37 16.44
C TRP A 302 23.12 -7.52 16.40
N GLU A 303 23.61 -8.75 16.27
CA GLU A 303 25.05 -9.07 16.33
C GLU A 303 25.77 -8.95 14.97
N GLY A 304 25.04 -8.60 13.90
CA GLY A 304 25.64 -8.37 12.59
C GLY A 304 26.62 -7.19 12.58
N PRO A 305 27.25 -6.88 11.43
CA PRO A 305 28.30 -5.85 11.33
C PRO A 305 27.73 -4.42 11.34
N TRP A 306 26.68 -4.15 12.11
CA TRP A 306 25.97 -2.87 12.14
C TRP A 306 26.89 -1.68 12.42
N ARG A 307 27.88 -1.82 13.32
CA ARG A 307 28.81 -0.74 13.65
C ARG A 307 29.72 -0.39 12.47
N ARG A 308 30.16 -1.40 11.70
CA ARG A 308 30.90 -1.21 10.45
C ARG A 308 30.03 -0.50 9.43
N ASN A 309 28.78 -0.95 9.26
CA ASN A 309 27.85 -0.36 8.29
C ASN A 309 27.54 1.11 8.61
N VAL A 310 27.31 1.43 9.89
CA VAL A 310 27.06 2.80 10.35
C VAL A 310 28.27 3.71 10.05
N ARG A 311 29.50 3.25 10.37
CA ARG A 311 30.71 4.03 10.10
C ARG A 311 30.94 4.24 8.60
N ALA A 312 30.86 3.18 7.81
CA ALA A 312 31.02 3.26 6.36
C ALA A 312 29.98 4.21 5.72
N GLY A 313 28.73 4.13 6.17
CA GLY A 313 27.67 5.03 5.73
C GLY A 313 27.90 6.49 6.13
N LEU A 314 28.34 6.75 7.36
CA LEU A 314 28.68 8.10 7.82
C LEU A 314 29.87 8.68 7.05
N ASP A 315 30.90 7.88 6.79
CA ASP A 315 32.07 8.30 6.01
C ASP A 315 31.68 8.64 4.57
N TYR A 316 30.88 7.78 3.93
CA TYR A 316 30.37 8.03 2.58
C TYR A 316 29.47 9.27 2.52
N LEU A 317 28.55 9.43 3.49
CA LEU A 317 27.68 10.60 3.59
C LEU A 317 28.47 11.89 3.76
N ASN A 318 29.48 11.89 4.63
CA ASN A 318 30.34 13.03 4.88
C ASN A 318 31.14 13.44 3.64
N GLN A 319 31.64 12.46 2.87
CA GLN A 319 32.45 12.71 1.68
C GLN A 319 31.62 13.18 0.49
N ASN A 320 30.43 12.62 0.29
CA ASN A 320 29.69 12.77 -0.98
C ASN A 320 28.42 13.62 -0.87
N PHE A 321 27.78 13.66 0.30
CA PHE A 321 26.51 14.35 0.48
C PHE A 321 26.62 15.67 1.24
N LEU A 322 27.55 15.80 2.18
CA LEU A 322 27.73 17.08 2.86
C LEU A 322 28.30 18.14 1.92
N ARG A 323 27.69 19.31 1.99
CA ARG A 323 28.15 20.53 1.34
C ARG A 323 29.18 21.22 2.25
N PRO A 324 30.00 22.15 1.71
CA PRO A 324 30.94 22.94 2.53
C PRO A 324 30.29 23.72 3.67
N ASP A 325 28.99 24.01 3.57
CA ASP A 325 28.22 24.68 4.62
C ASP A 325 27.74 23.73 5.73
N GLY A 326 28.00 22.42 5.62
CA GLY A 326 27.59 21.39 6.57
C GLY A 326 26.19 20.84 6.34
N MET A 327 25.46 21.32 5.33
CA MET A 327 24.13 20.82 4.99
C MET A 327 24.21 19.66 4.00
N MET A 328 23.25 18.74 4.07
CA MET A 328 23.16 17.61 3.15
C MET A 328 22.49 18.03 1.85
N ARG A 329 23.15 17.80 0.70
CA ARG A 329 22.51 17.89 -0.63
C ARG A 329 21.48 16.78 -0.81
N THR A 330 20.50 16.93 -1.71
CA THR A 330 19.40 15.96 -1.86
C THR A 330 19.77 14.71 -2.67
N LEU A 331 20.46 14.87 -3.80
CA LEU A 331 20.63 13.79 -4.78
C LEU A 331 22.00 13.79 -5.44
N ILE A 332 22.59 12.60 -5.56
CA ILE A 332 23.79 12.35 -6.35
C ILE A 332 23.52 11.24 -7.37
N SER A 333 24.27 11.23 -8.47
CA SER A 333 24.27 10.16 -9.46
C SER A 333 24.95 8.90 -8.91
N ASP A 334 24.84 7.78 -9.64
CA ASP A 334 25.43 6.50 -9.21
C ASP A 334 26.98 6.53 -9.12
N ASP A 335 27.63 7.44 -9.86
CA ASP A 335 29.07 7.71 -9.84
C ASP A 335 29.48 8.81 -8.83
N GLY A 336 28.52 9.41 -8.12
CA GLY A 336 28.78 10.34 -7.02
C GLY A 336 28.75 11.83 -7.39
N ALA A 337 28.46 12.20 -8.64
CA ALA A 337 28.28 13.60 -9.02
C ALA A 337 26.99 14.18 -8.41
N ALA A 338 27.00 15.45 -8.03
CA ALA A 338 25.81 16.12 -7.51
C ALA A 338 24.79 16.34 -8.62
N VAL A 339 23.56 15.86 -8.40
CA VAL A 339 22.43 16.03 -9.35
C VAL A 339 21.46 17.10 -8.85
N VAL A 340 21.13 17.06 -7.55
CA VAL A 340 20.27 18.05 -6.87
C VAL A 340 21.02 18.50 -5.61
N ASP A 341 21.63 19.69 -5.69
CA ASP A 341 22.50 20.22 -4.64
C ASP A 341 21.75 20.86 -3.47
N GLU A 342 20.44 21.09 -3.62
CA GLU A 342 19.58 21.75 -2.65
C GLU A 342 19.59 21.05 -1.29
N ALA A 343 19.58 21.86 -0.22
CA ALA A 343 19.50 21.36 1.16
C ALA A 343 18.05 21.40 1.65
N ARG A 344 17.30 20.33 1.37
CA ARG A 344 15.90 20.18 1.82
C ARG A 344 15.81 19.92 3.32
N LEU A 345 14.80 20.50 3.97
CA LEU A 345 14.50 20.30 5.38
C LEU A 345 14.27 18.82 5.70
N TYR A 346 13.53 18.11 4.84
CA TYR A 346 13.27 16.69 4.97
C TYR A 346 14.56 15.86 5.07
N ASP A 347 15.51 16.12 4.18
CA ASP A 347 16.81 15.44 4.17
C ASP A 347 17.61 15.76 5.45
N GLN A 348 17.59 17.03 5.89
CA GLN A 348 18.28 17.44 7.12
C GLN A 348 17.69 16.79 8.38
N ALA A 349 16.38 16.64 8.46
CA ALA A 349 15.72 15.98 9.57
C ALA A 349 16.18 14.52 9.71
N PHE A 350 16.27 13.78 8.59
CA PHE A 350 16.83 12.42 8.60
C PHE A 350 18.31 12.40 8.97
N LEU A 351 19.10 13.38 8.53
CA LEU A 351 20.50 13.49 8.95
C LEU A 351 20.61 13.64 10.47
N ILE A 352 19.87 14.59 11.07
CA ILE A 352 19.88 14.81 12.52
C ILE A 352 19.45 13.55 13.27
N LEU A 353 18.40 12.87 12.79
CA LEU A 353 17.91 11.61 13.38
C LEU A 353 18.97 10.51 13.33
N ALA A 354 19.61 10.31 12.16
CA ALA A 354 20.67 9.33 11.98
C ALA A 354 21.86 9.58 12.92
N LEU A 355 22.27 10.84 13.05
CA LEU A 355 23.34 11.25 13.98
C LEU A 355 22.96 10.96 15.44
N ALA A 356 21.73 11.27 15.85
CA ALA A 356 21.24 10.99 17.20
C ALA A 356 21.27 9.49 17.51
N THR A 357 20.76 8.66 16.60
CA THR A 357 20.70 7.20 16.80
C THR A 357 22.09 6.57 16.77
N ALA A 358 22.99 7.03 15.89
CA ALA A 358 24.39 6.60 15.88
C ALA A 358 25.12 6.97 17.19
N ALA A 359 24.92 8.21 17.67
CA ALA A 359 25.45 8.67 18.96
C ALA A 359 24.92 7.81 20.13
N LYS A 360 23.60 7.55 20.17
CA LYS A 360 22.96 6.68 21.16
C LYS A 360 23.52 5.26 21.15
N ALA A 361 23.88 4.73 19.98
CA ALA A 361 24.52 3.43 19.81
C ALA A 361 26.03 3.43 20.16
N GLY A 362 26.57 4.56 20.62
CA GLY A 362 27.97 4.72 20.99
C GLY A 362 28.91 4.80 19.80
N VAL A 363 28.51 5.48 18.72
CA VAL A 363 29.35 5.79 17.56
C VAL A 363 29.67 7.28 17.57
N ASP A 364 30.89 7.63 17.99
CA ASP A 364 31.52 8.95 17.85
C ASP A 364 30.61 10.13 18.24
N MET A 365 30.03 10.02 19.45
CA MET A 365 28.95 10.90 19.92
C MET A 365 29.29 12.39 19.90
N PRO A 366 30.46 12.86 20.42
CA PRO A 366 30.79 14.28 20.40
C PRO A 366 30.80 14.87 18.98
N GLU A 367 31.32 14.11 18.01
CA GLU A 367 31.35 14.51 16.60
C GLU A 367 29.95 14.53 15.99
N ARG A 368 29.10 13.53 16.33
CA ARG A 368 27.71 13.47 15.85
C ARG A 368 26.89 14.63 16.38
N GLU A 369 27.04 14.98 17.66
CA GLU A 369 26.32 16.09 18.28
C GLU A 369 26.76 17.43 17.71
N ALA A 370 28.07 17.67 17.58
CA ALA A 370 28.59 18.89 16.99
C ALA A 370 28.04 19.13 15.57
N MET A 371 27.98 18.08 14.76
CA MET A 371 27.41 18.13 13.42
C MET A 371 25.89 18.40 13.44
N ALA A 372 25.16 17.72 14.31
CA ALA A 372 23.71 17.92 14.44
C ALA A 372 23.37 19.34 14.92
N LEU A 373 24.14 19.90 15.85
CA LEU A 373 23.98 21.27 16.34
C LEU A 373 24.19 22.32 15.23
N GLN A 374 25.17 22.12 14.35
CA GLN A 374 25.38 23.01 13.19
C GLN A 374 24.18 23.01 12.25
N VAL A 375 23.66 21.83 11.90
CA VAL A 375 22.47 21.69 11.04
C VAL A 375 21.25 22.32 11.73
N ARG A 376 21.03 22.02 13.01
CA ARG A 376 19.94 22.60 13.81
C ARG A 376 19.98 24.12 13.80
N GLN A 377 21.15 24.73 14.06
CA GLN A 377 21.29 26.17 14.10
C GLN A 377 20.90 26.81 12.75
N ARG A 378 21.31 26.20 11.64
CA ARG A 378 20.94 26.69 10.30
C ARG A 378 19.45 26.56 10.02
N LEU A 379 18.81 25.47 10.44
CA LEU A 379 17.37 25.28 10.30
C LEU A 379 16.58 26.29 11.14
N VAL A 380 16.97 26.48 12.41
CA VAL A 380 16.34 27.45 13.32
C VAL A 380 16.49 28.88 12.79
N ASN A 381 17.62 29.23 12.18
CA ASN A 381 17.82 30.55 11.56
C ASN A 381 16.93 30.79 10.33
N LYS A 382 16.42 29.73 9.70
CA LYS A 382 15.48 29.80 8.57
C LYS A 382 14.01 29.78 9.00
N ALA A 383 13.73 29.52 10.28
CA ALA A 383 12.37 29.45 10.77
C ALA A 383 11.69 30.83 10.73
N LEU A 384 10.44 30.84 10.27
CA LEU A 384 9.58 32.01 10.28
C LEU A 384 9.14 32.36 11.70
N SER A 385 8.47 33.51 11.86
CA SER A 385 7.98 33.98 13.18
C SER A 385 7.00 33.02 13.86
N ASN A 386 6.25 32.22 13.09
CA ASN A 386 5.37 31.16 13.60
C ASN A 386 6.11 29.84 13.86
N GLY A 387 7.43 29.77 13.65
CA GLY A 387 8.26 28.58 13.84
C GLY A 387 8.33 27.65 12.63
N ALA A 388 7.56 27.92 11.57
CA ALA A 388 7.55 27.08 10.38
C ALA A 388 8.79 27.33 9.51
N ILE A 389 9.30 26.29 8.89
CA ILE A 389 10.44 26.35 7.95
C ILE A 389 9.91 26.03 6.56
N VAL A 390 10.18 26.93 5.60
CA VAL A 390 9.79 26.74 4.20
C VAL A 390 10.71 25.70 3.57
N GLU A 391 10.13 24.64 3.03
CA GLU A 391 10.84 23.58 2.32
C GLU A 391 11.25 24.03 0.91
N THR A 392 12.30 23.41 0.37
CA THR A 392 12.74 23.61 -1.01
C THR A 392 12.11 22.56 -1.92
N GLY A 393 11.53 22.99 -3.05
CA GLY A 393 10.95 22.10 -4.07
C GLY A 393 9.50 22.43 -4.39
N GLU A 394 8.77 21.44 -4.92
CA GLU A 394 7.40 21.61 -5.43
C GLU A 394 6.37 21.93 -4.34
N HIS A 395 6.56 21.43 -3.12
CA HIS A 395 5.66 21.65 -1.98
C HIS A 395 6.40 22.36 -0.82
N PRO A 396 6.63 23.67 -0.93
CA PRO A 396 7.41 24.43 0.05
C PRO A 396 6.72 24.61 1.40
N TYR A 397 5.39 24.53 1.45
CA TYR A 397 4.60 24.70 2.67
C TYR A 397 3.92 23.37 3.02
N GLN A 398 4.60 22.53 3.78
CA GLN A 398 4.15 21.19 4.13
C GLN A 398 4.44 20.82 5.58
N SER A 399 3.62 19.93 6.15
CA SER A 399 3.78 19.45 7.53
C SER A 399 4.77 18.29 7.65
N ASN A 400 4.92 17.44 6.64
CA ASN A 400 5.68 16.19 6.72
C ASN A 400 7.16 16.39 7.14
N ALA A 401 7.87 17.35 6.54
CA ALA A 401 9.26 17.62 6.91
C ALA A 401 9.44 18.06 8.38
N HIS A 402 8.43 18.73 8.95
CA HIS A 402 8.42 19.11 10.37
C HIS A 402 8.19 17.91 11.29
N MET A 403 7.42 16.90 10.84
CA MET A 403 7.19 15.66 11.59
C MET A 403 8.51 14.94 11.89
N HIS A 404 9.34 14.74 10.85
CA HIS A 404 10.65 14.12 11.04
C HIS A 404 11.64 15.03 11.77
N LEU A 405 11.51 16.35 11.64
CA LEU A 405 12.32 17.28 12.45
C LEU A 405 11.99 17.13 13.94
N LEU A 406 10.70 16.97 14.28
CA LEU A 406 10.25 16.69 15.65
C LEU A 406 10.80 15.35 16.14
N GLU A 407 10.71 14.30 15.33
CA GLU A 407 11.28 12.99 15.66
C GLU A 407 12.79 13.07 15.96
N ALA A 408 13.53 13.77 15.09
CA ALA A 408 14.97 13.97 15.22
C ALA A 408 15.33 14.77 16.49
N ALA A 409 14.58 15.84 16.78
CA ALA A 409 14.77 16.64 18.00
C ALA A 409 14.51 15.81 19.27
N LEU A 410 13.44 15.01 19.27
CA LEU A 410 13.12 14.10 20.38
C LEU A 410 14.20 13.03 20.58
N ALA A 411 14.81 12.50 19.51
CA ALA A 411 15.91 11.55 19.63
C ALA A 411 17.14 12.16 20.32
N TRP A 412 17.46 13.43 20.05
CA TRP A 412 18.53 14.13 20.77
C TRP A 412 18.16 14.48 22.21
N CYS A 413 16.90 14.84 22.50
CA CYS A 413 16.44 15.07 23.88
C CYS A 413 16.69 13.87 24.82
N GLU A 414 16.76 12.64 24.30
CA GLU A 414 17.02 11.44 25.08
C GLU A 414 18.48 11.28 25.51
N ILE A 415 19.43 11.91 24.81
CA ILE A 415 20.87 11.64 24.97
C ILE A 415 21.75 12.88 25.15
N SER A 416 21.26 14.06 24.80
CA SER A 416 21.99 15.34 24.86
C SER A 416 21.52 16.21 26.03
N SER A 417 22.44 16.96 26.62
CA SER A 417 22.12 17.98 27.64
C SER A 417 21.79 19.37 27.07
N ASP A 418 21.98 19.59 25.76
CA ASP A 418 21.64 20.85 25.10
C ASP A 418 20.11 21.05 25.05
N LEU A 419 19.63 22.08 25.77
CA LEU A 419 18.21 22.42 25.89
C LEU A 419 17.57 22.89 24.58
N GLY A 420 18.35 23.26 23.58
CA GLY A 420 17.86 23.70 22.28
C GLY A 420 17.13 22.58 21.51
N TRP A 421 17.43 21.31 21.78
CA TRP A 421 16.67 20.19 21.20
C TRP A 421 15.25 20.13 21.73
N ARG A 422 15.11 20.33 23.05
CA ARG A 422 13.79 20.42 23.70
C ARG A 422 13.00 21.61 23.19
N GLN A 423 13.64 22.78 23.09
CA GLN A 423 13.00 23.98 22.56
C GLN A 423 12.55 23.80 21.10
N LEU A 424 13.33 23.09 20.28
CA LEU A 424 12.94 22.77 18.91
C LEU A 424 11.73 21.84 18.88
N ALA A 425 11.73 20.78 19.69
CA ALA A 425 10.61 19.84 19.77
C ALA A 425 9.32 20.54 20.22
N GLU A 426 9.39 21.38 21.25
CA GLU A 426 8.25 22.17 21.75
C GLU A 426 7.71 23.14 20.67
N LYS A 427 8.59 23.84 19.95
CA LYS A 427 8.19 24.75 18.86
C LYS A 427 7.49 24.03 17.71
N VAL A 428 8.03 22.89 17.28
CA VAL A 428 7.44 22.11 16.17
C VAL A 428 6.10 21.48 16.60
N ALA A 429 5.99 20.99 17.83
CA ALA A 429 4.74 20.50 18.39
C ALA A 429 3.66 21.59 18.44
N GLN A 430 4.03 22.79 18.90
CA GLN A 430 3.12 23.93 18.94
C GLN A 430 2.67 24.35 17.53
N LEU A 431 3.58 24.32 16.55
CA LEU A 431 3.26 24.58 15.15
C LEU A 431 2.25 23.54 14.62
N ALA A 432 2.43 22.27 14.95
CA ALA A 432 1.52 21.22 14.52
C ALA A 432 0.09 21.43 15.03
N ILE A 433 -0.08 21.73 16.33
CA ILE A 433 -1.39 21.99 16.93
C ILE A 433 -2.03 23.24 16.36
N SER A 434 -1.25 24.33 16.21
CA SER A 434 -1.80 25.64 15.85
C SER A 434 -2.03 25.83 14.35
N VAL A 435 -1.31 25.09 13.51
CA VAL A 435 -1.32 25.26 12.05
C VAL A 435 -1.69 23.98 11.33
N PHE A 436 -1.01 22.86 11.62
CA PHE A 436 -1.16 21.66 10.80
C PHE A 436 -2.45 20.91 11.05
N MET A 437 -2.94 20.94 12.29
CA MET A 437 -4.14 20.25 12.70
C MET A 437 -5.38 21.14 12.56
N ASP A 438 -6.44 20.56 12.02
CA ASP A 438 -7.75 21.19 12.05
C ASP A 438 -8.28 21.21 13.49
N PRO A 439 -8.59 22.39 14.06
CA PRO A 439 -8.95 22.50 15.47
C PRO A 439 -10.30 21.88 15.84
N VAL A 440 -11.15 21.58 14.85
CA VAL A 440 -12.48 21.00 15.07
C VAL A 440 -12.45 19.48 14.95
N SER A 441 -11.84 18.98 13.87
CA SER A 441 -11.83 17.56 13.54
C SER A 441 -10.59 16.81 14.03
N GLY A 442 -9.54 17.52 14.46
CA GLY A 442 -8.24 16.95 14.83
C GLY A 442 -7.46 16.38 13.65
N ARG A 443 -7.92 16.58 12.41
CA ARG A 443 -7.26 16.03 11.23
C ARG A 443 -6.00 16.82 10.90
N LEU A 444 -4.90 16.11 10.71
CA LEU A 444 -3.67 16.67 10.14
C LEU A 444 -3.86 16.96 8.65
N ARG A 445 -3.41 18.15 8.21
CA ARG A 445 -3.29 18.54 6.81
C ARG A 445 -1.84 18.45 6.35
N GLU A 446 -1.65 18.08 5.08
CA GLU A 446 -0.31 17.92 4.49
C GLU A 446 0.24 19.23 3.92
N PHE A 447 -0.58 20.00 3.20
CA PHE A 447 -0.14 21.13 2.39
C PHE A 447 -0.85 22.45 2.74
N PHE A 448 -0.07 23.54 2.67
CA PHE A 448 -0.46 24.88 3.05
C PHE A 448 -0.09 25.90 1.97
N ASN A 449 -0.59 27.12 2.09
CA ASN A 449 -0.17 28.26 1.28
C ASN A 449 0.94 29.07 1.97
N ALA A 450 1.38 30.16 1.35
CA ALA A 450 2.46 31.00 1.87
C ALA A 450 2.15 31.68 3.22
N GLN A 451 0.88 31.74 3.60
CA GLN A 451 0.41 32.25 4.89
C GLN A 451 0.23 31.14 5.93
N TRP A 452 0.60 29.90 5.60
CA TRP A 452 0.38 28.71 6.41
C TRP A 452 -1.10 28.42 6.71
N SER A 453 -1.99 28.86 5.82
CA SER A 453 -3.39 28.41 5.78
C SER A 453 -3.52 27.17 4.88
N PRO A 454 -4.55 26.33 5.05
CA PRO A 454 -4.75 25.15 4.20
C PRO A 454 -4.66 25.49 2.70
N ALA A 455 -3.97 24.65 1.92
CA ALA A 455 -3.85 24.85 0.47
C ALA A 455 -5.23 24.83 -0.21
N ALA A 456 -5.33 25.44 -1.40
CA ALA A 456 -6.59 25.44 -2.15
C ALA A 456 -6.88 24.04 -2.73
N GLY A 457 -8.16 23.74 -2.99
CA GLY A 457 -8.55 22.54 -3.73
C GLY A 457 -8.31 21.23 -2.97
N GLU A 458 -7.89 20.20 -3.69
CA GLU A 458 -7.71 18.84 -3.15
C GLU A 458 -6.52 18.74 -2.19
N GLU A 459 -5.43 19.47 -2.45
CA GLU A 459 -4.22 19.45 -1.62
C GLU A 459 -4.46 19.87 -0.17
N GLY A 460 -5.26 20.92 0.07
CA GLY A 460 -5.60 21.34 1.43
C GLY A 460 -6.63 20.47 2.14
N ARG A 461 -7.25 19.51 1.43
CA ARG A 461 -8.12 18.48 1.99
C ARG A 461 -7.43 17.13 2.12
N LEU A 462 -6.20 17.01 1.62
CA LEU A 462 -5.43 15.77 1.68
C LEU A 462 -5.12 15.45 3.14
N VAL A 463 -5.39 14.20 3.50
CA VAL A 463 -5.12 13.63 4.81
C VAL A 463 -4.44 12.30 4.59
N GLU A 464 -3.24 12.13 5.14
CA GLU A 464 -2.54 10.85 5.13
C GLU A 464 -2.68 10.17 6.50
N PRO A 465 -3.46 9.08 6.62
CA PRO A 465 -3.69 8.42 7.92
C PRO A 465 -2.40 7.97 8.60
N GLY A 466 -1.39 7.57 7.83
CA GLY A 466 -0.06 7.21 8.36
C GLY A 466 0.59 8.37 9.11
N HIS A 467 0.65 9.56 8.50
CA HIS A 467 1.18 10.75 9.14
C HIS A 467 0.34 11.16 10.36
N GLN A 468 -0.98 10.96 10.35
CA GLN A 468 -1.80 11.24 11.53
C GLN A 468 -1.38 10.40 12.74
N PHE A 469 -1.19 9.10 12.56
CA PHE A 469 -0.73 8.23 13.65
C PHE A 469 0.67 8.58 14.12
N GLU A 470 1.58 8.93 13.20
CA GLU A 470 2.95 9.31 13.53
C GLU A 470 3.01 10.64 14.30
N TRP A 471 2.28 11.67 13.87
CA TRP A 471 2.14 12.91 14.63
C TRP A 471 1.53 12.67 16.01
N ALA A 472 0.45 11.90 16.10
CA ALA A 472 -0.17 11.59 17.39
C ALA A 472 0.82 10.92 18.36
N TRP A 473 1.63 9.98 17.86
CA TRP A 473 2.67 9.33 18.64
C TRP A 473 3.79 10.31 19.06
N LEU A 474 4.23 11.19 18.16
CA LEU A 474 5.28 12.18 18.42
C LEU A 474 4.82 13.21 19.46
N LEU A 475 3.60 13.73 19.33
CA LEU A 475 3.02 14.69 20.29
C LEU A 475 2.85 14.05 21.68
N ALA A 476 2.45 12.77 21.73
CA ALA A 476 2.42 12.03 22.99
C ALA A 476 3.82 11.89 23.64
N ARG A 477 4.90 11.79 22.84
CA ARG A 477 6.27 11.82 23.37
C ARG A 477 6.67 13.19 23.88
N VAL A 478 6.29 14.26 23.16
CA VAL A 478 6.50 15.63 23.64
C VAL A 478 5.82 15.82 24.99
N HIS A 479 4.55 15.43 25.11
CA HIS A 479 3.81 15.48 26.37
C HIS A 479 4.55 14.75 27.51
N ARG A 480 5.05 13.52 27.26
CA ARG A 480 5.82 12.77 28.26
C ARG A 480 7.12 13.45 28.68
N LEU A 481 7.79 14.16 27.77
CA LEU A 481 9.04 14.86 28.05
C LEU A 481 8.84 16.20 28.76
N THR A 482 7.76 16.92 28.44
CA THR A 482 7.57 18.31 28.89
C THR A 482 6.54 18.45 30.00
N GLY A 483 5.64 17.47 30.16
CA GLY A 483 4.49 17.55 31.06
C GLY A 483 3.38 18.50 30.57
N GLN A 484 3.59 19.21 29.46
CA GLN A 484 2.59 20.12 28.90
C GLN A 484 1.53 19.31 28.14
N ARG A 485 0.24 19.59 28.35
CA ARG A 485 -0.82 19.03 27.50
C ARG A 485 -0.62 19.57 26.08
N VAL A 486 -0.16 18.70 25.20
CA VAL A 486 0.06 18.92 23.77
C VAL A 486 -1.10 18.28 23.03
#